data_AF-A0A0P7BZ94-F1
#
_entry.id   AF-A0A0P7BZ94-F1
#
_cell.length_a   1.000
_cell.length_b   1.000
_cell.length_c   1.000
_cell.angle_alpha   90.00
_cell.angle_beta   90.00
_cell.angle_gamma   90.00
#
_symmetry.space_group_name_H-M   'P 1'
#
loop_
_entity.id
_entity.type
_entity.pdbx_description
1 polymer ?
#
loop_
_entity_poly.entity_id
_entity_poly.type
_entity_poly.pdbx_seq_one_letter_code
_entity_poly.pdbx_strand_id
1 'polypeptide(L)' 'MIQVKVKENESVERALKRFKKKFERTGVLRELRSRQQFTKKSVKRRFEVLNAEYKQKTYGHIDD' A
#
# COMPACT_ATOMS: atom_id res chain seq x y z
N MET A 1 10.14 -6.22 -11.47
CA MET A 1 9.33 -5.98 -12.69
C MET A 1 8.04 -6.79 -12.58
N ILE A 2 6.88 -6.17 -12.71
CA ILE A 2 5.59 -6.86 -12.51
C ILE A 2 5.20 -7.53 -13.83
N GLN A 3 5.14 -8.86 -13.82
CA GLN A 3 4.63 -9.67 -14.93
C GLN A 3 3.29 -10.32 -14.56
N VAL A 4 2.35 -10.30 -15.50
CA VAL A 4 1.06 -11.01 -15.45
C VAL A 4 0.96 -11.85 -16.71
N LYS A 5 0.95 -13.18 -16.55
CA LYS A 5 0.76 -14.11 -17.67
C LYS A 5 -0.72 -14.13 -18.04
N VAL A 6 -1.05 -13.80 -19.29
CA VAL A 6 -2.41 -13.87 -19.84
C VAL A 6 -2.60 -15.26 -20.44
N LYS A 7 -3.71 -15.92 -20.14
CA LYS A 7 -4.08 -17.22 -20.75
C LYS A 7 -4.91 -16.99 -22.02
N GLU A 8 -4.90 -17.94 -22.95
CA GLU A 8 -5.52 -17.80 -24.28
C GLU A 8 -7.03 -17.52 -24.27
N ASN A 9 -7.76 -17.93 -23.23
CA ASN A 9 -9.22 -17.69 -23.09
C ASN A 9 -9.55 -16.63 -22.03
N GLU A 10 -8.64 -15.71 -21.75
CA GLU A 10 -8.86 -14.70 -20.73
C GLU A 10 -9.27 -13.34 -21.32
N SER A 11 -10.37 -12.77 -20.80
CA SER A 11 -10.74 -11.39 -21.11
C SER A 11 -9.67 -10.40 -20.63
N VAL A 12 -9.31 -9.45 -21.50
CA VAL A 12 -8.32 -8.39 -21.27
C VAL A 12 -8.60 -7.61 -19.98
N GLU A 13 -9.87 -7.35 -19.65
CA GLU A 13 -10.25 -6.65 -18.42
C GLU A 13 -9.86 -7.42 -17.15
N ARG A 14 -9.99 -8.74 -17.16
CA ARG A 14 -9.60 -9.58 -16.01
C ARG A 14 -8.09 -9.56 -15.81
N ALA A 15 -7.32 -9.56 -16.89
CA ALA A 15 -5.86 -9.43 -16.83
C ALA A 15 -5.45 -8.07 -16.28
N LEU A 16 -6.08 -6.99 -16.74
CA LEU A 16 -5.83 -5.63 -16.28
C LEU A 16 -6.17 -5.45 -14.79
N LYS A 17 -7.29 -6.01 -14.34
CA LYS A 17 -7.69 -5.97 -12.91
C LYS A 17 -6.67 -6.69 -12.02
N ARG A 18 -6.16 -7.86 -12.45
CA ARG A 18 -5.09 -8.56 -11.71
C ARG A 18 -3.79 -7.77 -11.71
N PHE A 19 -3.41 -7.19 -12.84
CA PHE A 19 -2.23 -6.33 -12.93
C PHE A 19 -2.34 -5.15 -11.98
N LYS A 20 -3.46 -4.43 -11.99
CA LYS A 20 -3.74 -3.32 -11.06
C LYS A 20 -3.63 -3.76 -9.60
N LYS A 21 -4.27 -4.87 -9.22
CA LYS A 21 -4.19 -5.41 -7.86
C LYS A 21 -2.76 -5.80 -7.47
N LYS A 22 -1.97 -6.36 -8.39
CA LYS A 22 -0.55 -6.72 -8.17
C LYS A 22 0.33 -5.48 -8.03
N PHE A 23 0.07 -4.45 -8.84
CA PHE A 23 0.74 -3.15 -8.77
C PHE A 23 0.47 -2.42 -7.46
N GLU A 24 -0.80 -2.35 -7.04
CA GLU A 24 -1.21 -1.76 -5.76
C GLU A 24 -0.60 -2.50 -4.56
N ARG A 25 -0.61 -3.85 -4.58
CA ARG A 25 0.02 -4.67 -3.53
C ARG A 25 1.52 -4.45 -3.42
N THR A 26 2.20 -4.19 -4.54
CA THR A 26 3.64 -3.92 -4.53
C THR A 26 3.94 -2.54 -3.94
N GLY A 27 2.99 -1.61 -3.95
CA GLY A 27 3.13 -0.31 -3.28
C GLY A 27 4.17 0.62 -3.90
N VAL A 28 4.60 0.36 -5.15
CA VAL A 28 5.66 1.10 -5.84
C VAL A 28 5.35 2.60 -5.89
N LEU A 29 4.11 3.00 -6.13
CA LEU A 29 3.71 4.42 -6.12
C LEU A 29 3.87 5.06 -4.74
N ARG A 30 3.58 4.34 -3.66
CA ARG A 30 3.73 4.85 -2.29
C ARG A 30 5.19 5.07 -1.96
N GLU A 31 6.04 4.14 -2.40
CA GLU A 31 7.49 4.23 -2.23
C GLU A 31 8.10 5.34 -3.08
N LEU A 32 7.68 5.50 -4.33
CA LEU A 32 8.12 6.60 -5.19
C LEU A 32 7.80 7.95 -4.52
N ARG A 33 6.55 8.13 -4.07
CA ARG A 33 6.12 9.35 -3.37
C ARG A 33 6.90 9.59 -2.08
N SER A 34 7.19 8.55 -1.30
CA SER A 34 7.96 8.74 -0.05
C SER A 34 9.44 9.06 -0.31
N ARG A 35 10.00 8.58 -1.42
CA ARG A 35 11.39 8.84 -1.83
C ARG A 35 11.59 10.19 -2.53
N GLN A 36 10.52 10.85 -3.00
CA GLN A 36 10.60 12.17 -3.64
C GLN A 36 11.21 13.25 -2.72
N GLN A 37 11.10 13.10 -1.40
CA GLN A 37 11.63 14.05 -0.44
C GLN A 37 12.36 13.36 0.72
N PHE A 38 13.42 13.98 1.22
CA PHE A 38 14.09 13.49 2.41
C PHE A 38 13.24 13.76 3.66
N THR A 39 12.92 12.69 4.40
CA THR A 39 12.22 12.79 5.69
C THR A 39 13.18 12.36 6.80
N LYS A 40 13.41 13.24 7.78
CA LYS A 40 14.24 12.94 8.96
C LYS A 40 13.66 11.75 9.73
N LYS A 41 14.55 10.90 10.27
CA LYS A 41 14.15 9.70 11.03
C LYS A 41 13.22 10.02 12.21
N SER A 42 13.48 11.12 12.92
CA SER A 42 12.64 11.59 14.03
C SER A 42 11.21 11.92 13.60
N VAL A 43 11.06 12.60 12.46
CA VAL A 43 9.76 12.97 11.90
C VAL A 43 8.98 11.72 11.50
N LYS A 44 9.63 10.76 10.83
CA LYS A 44 8.99 9.48 10.47
C LYS A 44 8.50 8.73 11.71
N ARG A 45 9.33 8.63 12.75
CA ARG A 45 8.98 7.95 14.01
C ARG A 45 7.78 8.62 14.70
N ARG A 46 7.72 9.95 14.69
CA ARG A 46 6.59 10.70 15.26
C ARG A 46 5.27 10.33 14.56
N PHE A 47 5.25 10.28 13.23
CA PHE A 47 4.05 9.90 12.47
C PHE A 47 3.64 8.44 12.72
N GLU A 48 4.59 7.52 12.90
CA GLU A 48 4.30 6.13 13.26
C GLU A 48 3.56 6.02 14.61
N VAL A 49 4.04 6.71 15.63
CA VAL A 49 3.44 6.69 16.98
C VAL A 49 2.04 7.31 16.97
N LEU A 50 1.87 8.48 16.34
CA LEU A 50 0.57 9.14 16.23
C LEU A 50 -0.46 8.27 15.50
N ASN A 51 -0.05 7.60 14.41
CA ASN A 51 -0.93 6.69 13.67
C ASN A 51 -1.31 5.45 14.51
N ALA A 52 -0.39 4.94 15.33
CA ALA A 52 -0.67 3.80 16.21
C ALA A 52 -1.66 4.18 17.31
N GLU A 53 -1.45 5.33 17.96
CA GLU A 53 -2.36 5.87 18.98
C GLU A 53 -3.76 6.11 18.40
N TYR A 54 -3.84 6.72 17.21
CA TYR A 54 -5.12 6.92 16.51
C TYR A 54 -5.85 5.58 16.29
N LYS A 55 -5.15 4.58 15.75
CA LYS A 55 -5.75 3.26 15.51
C LYS A 55 -6.19 2.57 16.78
N GLN A 56 -5.40 2.65 17.86
CA GLN A 56 -5.76 2.07 19.15
C GLN A 56 -7.02 2.74 19.72
N LYS A 57 -7.11 4.08 19.65
CA LYS A 57 -8.32 4.80 20.10
C LYS A 57 -9.54 4.49 19.26
N THR A 58 -9.40 4.39 17.94
CA THR A 58 -10.54 4.19 17.03
C THR A 58 -11.01 2.74 16.96
N TYR A 59 -10.08 1.76 17.01
CA TYR A 59 -10.40 0.35 16.77
C TYR A 59 -10.10 -0.57 17.96
N GLY A 60 -9.38 -0.09 18.98
CA GLY A 60 -8.93 -0.93 20.10
C GLY A 60 -10.01 -1.31 21.11
N HIS A 61 -11.17 -0.65 21.08
CA HIS A 61 -12.33 -0.92 21.95
C HIS A 61 -13.50 -1.58 21.20
N ILE A 62 -13.27 -2.08 19.98
CA ILE A 62 -14.34 -2.71 19.18
C ILE A 62 -14.65 -4.14 19.68
N ASP A 63 -13.71 -4.73 20.44
CA ASP A 63 -13.79 -6.11 20.95
C ASP A 63 -14.04 -6.19 22.48
N ASP A 64 -14.30 -5.05 23.15
CA ASP A 64 -14.71 -4.98 24.57
C ASP A 64 -16.24 -4.81 24.72
#